data_AF-A0A1I3UZR9-F1
#
_entry.id   AF-A0A1I3UZR9-F1
#
_cell.length_a   1.000
_cell.length_b   1.000
_cell.length_c   1.000
_cell.angle_alpha   90.00
_cell.angle_beta   90.00
_cell.angle_gamma   90.00
#
_symmetry.space_group_name_H-M   'P 1'
#
loop_
_entity.id
_entity.type
_entity.pdbx_description
1 polymer ?
#
loop_
_entity_poly.entity_id
_entity_poly.type
_entity_poly.pdbx_seq_one_letter_code
_entity_poly.pdbx_strand_id
1 'polypeptide(L)'
;MTDKTAMLPGSFLLFLEQEEKRTQQRESSGVPALKILINAAHSGGGQARHVRRFLLGLYNASHWPFELDRLRTLDADLQQAALEVLALDWNGREVHTYVSGGDELFHSWWVLESRT
;
A
#
# COMPACT_ATOMS: atom_id res chain seq x y z
N MET A 1 -18.38 26.97 35.05
CA MET A 1 -17.16 26.88 34.22
C MET A 1 -16.28 25.80 34.85
N THR A 2 -16.46 24.55 34.42
CA THR A 2 -15.54 23.46 34.77
C THR A 2 -14.74 23.16 33.53
N ASP A 3 -13.46 23.48 33.58
CA ASP A 3 -12.45 23.06 32.64
C ASP A 3 -12.51 21.53 32.52
N LYS A 4 -13.06 21.05 31.41
CA LYS A 4 -13.12 19.63 31.04
C LYS A 4 -11.99 19.29 30.07
N THR A 5 -10.81 19.86 30.28
CA THR A 5 -9.58 19.28 29.74
C THR A 5 -9.25 18.05 30.60
N ALA A 6 -10.03 16.99 30.44
CA ALA A 6 -9.69 15.69 31.02
C ALA A 6 -8.39 15.24 30.35
N MET A 7 -7.27 15.33 31.07
CA MET A 7 -6.01 14.77 30.62
C MET A 7 -6.23 13.29 30.32
N LEU A 8 -5.86 12.89 29.10
CA LEU A 8 -5.89 11.49 28.69
C LEU A 8 -4.99 10.68 29.64
N PRO A 9 -5.38 9.45 30.04
CA PRO A 9 -4.53 8.59 30.85
C PRO A 9 -3.14 8.42 30.20
N GLY A 10 -2.07 8.42 30.99
CA GLY A 10 -0.71 8.31 30.45
C GLY A 10 -0.46 7.07 29.58
N SER A 11 -1.17 5.96 29.85
CA SER A 11 -1.15 4.75 29.01
C SER A 11 -1.73 4.98 27.61
N PHE A 12 -2.73 5.86 27.48
CA PHE A 12 -3.33 6.20 26.19
C PHE A 12 -2.41 7.10 25.36
N LEU A 13 -1.74 8.07 26.00
CA LEU A 13 -0.72 8.89 25.34
C LEU A 13 0.44 8.05 24.81
N LEU A 14 0.92 7.07 25.60
CA LEU A 14 1.96 6.13 25.16
C LEU A 14 1.48 5.29 23.97
N PHE A 15 0.24 4.80 23.99
CA PHE A 15 -0.33 4.04 22.87
C PHE A 15 -0.34 4.87 21.57
N LEU A 16 -0.79 6.13 21.64
CA LEU A 16 -0.81 7.03 20.47
C LEU A 16 0.60 7.27 19.92
N GLU A 17 1.59 7.50 20.79
CA GLU A 17 2.97 7.69 20.37
C GLU A 17 3.53 6.43 19.66
N GLN A 18 3.18 5.24 20.14
CA GLN A 18 3.59 3.98 19.52
C GLN A 18 2.88 3.72 18.19
N GLU A 19 1.60 4.05 18.05
CA GLU A 19 0.90 4.01 16.75
C GLU A 19 1.52 4.99 15.77
N GLU A 20 1.81 6.23 16.18
CA GLU A 20 2.45 7.23 15.30
C GLU A 20 3.82 6.76 14.80
N LYS A 21 4.65 6.18 15.69
CA LYS A 21 5.94 5.58 15.29
C LYS A 21 5.78 4.44 14.29
N ARG A 22 4.76 3.57 14.46
CA ARG A 22 4.48 2.49 13.51
C ARG A 22 4.02 3.03 12.16
N THR A 23 3.16 4.04 12.15
CA THR A 23 2.73 4.74 10.93
C THR A 23 3.95 5.30 10.20
N GLN A 24 4.81 6.06 10.89
CA GLN A 24 6.01 6.64 10.30
C GLN A 24 6.98 5.57 9.77
N GLN A 25 7.15 4.45 10.48
CA GLN A 25 8.00 3.34 10.05
C GLN A 25 7.47 2.63 8.80
N ARG A 26 6.15 2.48 8.69
CA ARG A 26 5.51 1.93 7.49
C ARG A 26 5.63 2.88 6.31
N GLU A 27 5.48 4.19 6.53
CA GLU A 27 5.67 5.17 5.47
C GLU A 27 7.12 5.23 4.97
N SER A 28 8.10 5.17 5.88
CA SER A 28 9.52 5.28 5.54
C SER A 28 10.02 4.13 4.65
N SER A 29 9.45 2.93 4.79
CA SER A 29 9.75 1.75 3.97
C SER A 29 8.79 1.60 2.79
N GLY A 30 7.50 1.78 3.02
CA GLY A 30 6.45 1.53 2.05
C GLY A 30 6.40 2.50 0.87
N VAL A 31 6.70 3.79 1.08
CA VAL A 31 6.69 4.78 -0.03
C VAL A 31 7.80 4.51 -1.05
N PRO A 32 9.06 4.24 -0.65
CA PRO A 32 10.08 3.73 -1.56
C PRO A 32 9.68 2.43 -2.26
N ALA A 33 9.13 1.45 -1.52
CA ALA A 33 8.69 0.18 -2.08
C ALA A 33 7.59 0.34 -3.14
N LEU A 34 6.64 1.24 -2.90
CA LEU A 34 5.59 1.57 -3.86
C LEU A 34 6.16 2.07 -5.18
N LYS A 35 7.21 2.90 -5.15
CA LYS A 35 7.90 3.35 -6.37
C LYS A 35 8.57 2.20 -7.12
N ILE A 36 9.16 1.24 -6.41
CA ILE A 36 9.74 0.03 -7.02
C ILE A 36 8.64 -0.75 -7.76
N LEU A 37 7.50 -0.98 -7.10
CA LEU A 37 6.38 -1.71 -7.71
C LEU A 37 5.78 -0.96 -8.90
N ILE A 38 5.63 0.37 -8.83
CA ILE A 38 5.15 1.18 -9.96
C ILE A 38 6.08 1.03 -11.15
N ASN A 39 7.39 1.13 -10.94
CA ASN A 39 8.38 0.96 -12.03
C ASN A 39 8.30 -0.45 -12.64
N ALA A 40 8.17 -1.49 -11.81
CA ALA A 40 7.99 -2.87 -12.27
C ALA A 40 6.66 -3.10 -12.99
N ALA A 41 5.59 -2.40 -12.60
CA ALA A 41 4.30 -2.47 -13.27
C ALA A 41 4.33 -1.89 -14.70
N HIS A 42 5.27 -0.97 -14.98
CA HIS A 42 5.48 -0.37 -16.30
C HIS A 42 6.36 -1.20 -17.25
N SER A 43 7.24 -2.08 -16.74
CA SER A 43 8.29 -2.73 -17.55
C SER A 43 7.80 -3.80 -18.53
N GLY A 44 6.51 -4.15 -18.51
CA GLY A 44 5.94 -5.21 -19.35
C GLY A 44 6.27 -6.63 -18.88
N GLY A 45 5.64 -7.65 -19.47
CA GLY A 45 5.88 -9.06 -19.14
C GLY A 45 5.05 -9.64 -17.98
N GLY A 46 5.36 -10.89 -17.59
CA GLY A 46 4.57 -11.68 -16.64
C GLY A 46 4.57 -11.12 -15.22
N GLN A 47 5.74 -10.71 -14.70
CA GLN A 47 5.85 -10.13 -13.36
C GLN A 47 5.16 -8.77 -13.25
N ALA A 48 5.25 -7.93 -14.29
CA ALA A 48 4.53 -6.65 -14.32
C ALA A 48 3.02 -6.84 -14.15
N ARG A 49 2.45 -7.90 -14.73
CA ARG A 49 1.04 -8.27 -14.52
C ARG A 49 0.76 -8.64 -13.06
N HIS A 50 1.61 -9.47 -12.45
CA HIS A 50 1.45 -9.85 -11.04
C HIS A 50 1.51 -8.63 -10.11
N VAL A 51 2.42 -7.69 -10.38
CA VAL A 51 2.53 -6.44 -9.62
C VAL A 51 1.31 -5.54 -9.82
N ARG A 52 0.80 -5.37 -11.05
CA ARG A 52 -0.44 -4.61 -11.28
C ARG A 52 -1.63 -5.24 -10.55
N ARG A 53 -1.78 -6.56 -10.58
CA ARG A 53 -2.85 -7.28 -9.86
C ARG A 53 -2.74 -7.10 -8.35
N PHE A 54 -1.52 -7.10 -7.80
CA PHE A 54 -1.29 -6.80 -6.40
C PHE A 54 -1.74 -5.38 -6.03
N LEU A 55 -1.27 -4.37 -6.78
CA LEU A 55 -1.62 -2.96 -6.54
C LEU A 55 -3.13 -2.70 -6.74
N LEU A 56 -3.74 -3.29 -7.76
CA LEU A 56 -5.19 -3.20 -7.99
C LEU A 56 -6.00 -3.89 -6.88
N GLY A 57 -5.47 -4.96 -6.28
CA GLY A 57 -6.10 -5.61 -5.13
C GLY A 57 -6.13 -4.74 -3.88
N LEU A 58 -5.08 -3.94 -3.64
CA LEU A 58 -5.09 -2.92 -2.59
C LEU A 58 -6.07 -1.78 -2.93
N TYR A 59 -6.11 -1.36 -4.19
CA TYR A 59 -7.01 -0.30 -4.65
C TYR A 59 -8.49 -0.69 -4.60
N ASN A 60 -8.82 -1.93 -4.99
CA ASN A 60 -10.19 -2.43 -5.03
C ASN A 60 -10.22 -3.97 -5.01
N ALA A 61 -10.15 -4.56 -3.82
CA ALA A 61 -10.12 -6.01 -3.65
C ALA A 61 -11.40 -6.73 -4.12
N SER A 62 -12.55 -6.05 -4.15
CA SER A 62 -13.82 -6.67 -4.58
C SER A 62 -13.85 -6.93 -6.08
N HIS A 63 -13.23 -6.07 -6.89
CA HIS A 63 -13.10 -6.29 -8.33
C HIS A 63 -11.81 -7.02 -8.71
N TRP A 64 -10.74 -6.80 -7.95
CA TRP A 64 -9.42 -7.39 -8.19
C TRP A 64 -8.97 -8.23 -6.98
N PRO A 65 -9.61 -9.38 -6.71
CA PRO A 65 -9.10 -10.30 -5.72
C PRO A 65 -7.67 -10.73 -6.11
N PHE A 66 -6.79 -10.83 -5.10
CA PHE A 66 -5.39 -11.15 -5.33
C PHE A 66 -5.05 -12.56 -4.83
N GLU A 67 -4.52 -13.38 -5.73
CA GLU A 67 -4.13 -14.76 -5.48
C GLU A 67 -2.66 -14.83 -5.00
N LEU A 68 -2.43 -15.53 -3.87
CA LEU A 68 -1.11 -15.58 -3.23
C LEU A 68 -0.02 -16.27 -4.06
N ASP A 69 -0.38 -17.10 -5.05
CA ASP A 69 0.58 -17.68 -5.98
C ASP A 69 1.28 -16.61 -6.82
N ARG A 70 0.58 -15.52 -7.19
CA ARG A 70 1.17 -14.37 -7.89
C ARG A 70 2.29 -13.73 -7.07
N LEU A 71 2.08 -13.57 -5.77
CA LEU A 71 3.11 -13.04 -4.85
C LEU A 71 4.30 -14.00 -4.72
N ARG A 72 4.05 -15.30 -4.69
CA ARG A 72 5.10 -16.34 -4.60
C ARG A 72 5.97 -16.41 -5.85
N THR A 73 5.47 -15.99 -7.01
CA THR A 73 6.20 -16.02 -8.29
C THR A 73 7.00 -14.76 -8.61
N LEU A 74 6.89 -13.71 -7.80
CA LEU A 74 7.69 -12.50 -7.95
C LEU A 74 9.15 -12.76 -7.57
N ASP A 75 10.06 -12.03 -8.21
CA ASP A 75 11.45 -11.95 -7.76
C ASP A 75 11.51 -11.41 -6.32
N ALA A 76 12.54 -11.81 -5.57
CA ALA A 76 12.65 -11.54 -4.13
C ALA A 76 12.48 -10.05 -3.78
N ASP A 77 13.08 -9.16 -4.56
CA ASP A 77 13.00 -7.71 -4.33
C ASP A 77 11.57 -7.17 -4.53
N LEU A 78 10.83 -7.69 -5.53
CA LEU A 78 9.45 -7.30 -5.79
C LEU A 78 8.49 -7.89 -4.74
N GLN A 79 8.76 -9.10 -4.28
CA GLN A 79 8.01 -9.71 -3.19
C GLN A 79 8.19 -8.91 -1.89
N GLN A 80 9.42 -8.54 -1.54
CA GLN A 80 9.70 -7.72 -0.37
C GLN A 80 9.02 -6.34 -0.47
N ALA A 81 9.12 -5.69 -1.64
CA ALA A 81 8.44 -4.42 -1.88
C ALA A 81 6.91 -4.55 -1.75
N ALA A 82 6.31 -5.65 -2.20
CA ALA A 82 4.88 -5.91 -2.02
C ALA A 82 4.48 -6.00 -0.52
N LEU A 83 5.29 -6.66 0.31
CA LEU A 83 5.02 -6.74 1.75
C LEU A 83 5.15 -5.38 2.45
N GLU A 84 6.10 -4.55 2.03
CA GLU A 84 6.27 -3.19 2.55
C GLU A 84 5.12 -2.27 2.15
N VAL A 85 4.60 -2.40 0.92
CA VAL A 85 3.41 -1.67 0.47
C VAL A 85 2.14 -2.16 1.16
N LEU A 86 2.00 -3.47 1.42
CA LEU A 86 0.89 -3.99 2.22
C LEU A 86 0.93 -3.44 3.66
N ALA A 87 2.12 -3.32 4.23
CA ALA A 87 2.30 -2.70 5.54
C ALA A 87 1.97 -1.20 5.51
N LEU A 88 2.29 -0.48 4.44
CA LEU A 88 1.90 0.91 4.22
C LEU A 88 0.39 1.11 4.22
N ASP A 89 -0.34 0.27 3.48
CA ASP A 89 -1.80 0.38 3.31
C ASP A 89 -2.55 0.25 4.65
N TRP A 90 -1.96 -0.45 5.63
CA TRP A 90 -2.49 -0.54 7.01
C TRP A 90 -2.60 0.83 7.71
N ASN A 91 -1.91 1.86 7.23
CA ASN A 91 -2.03 3.21 7.78
C ASN A 91 -3.40 3.86 7.51
N GLY A 92 -4.29 3.20 6.77
CA GLY A 92 -5.66 3.69 6.51
C GLY A 92 -5.72 4.79 5.46
N ARG A 93 -4.62 5.01 4.74
CA ARG A 93 -4.54 5.87 3.56
C ARG A 93 -4.44 4.99 2.33
N GLU A 94 -5.34 5.21 1.38
CA GLU A 94 -5.41 4.42 0.15
C GLU A 94 -4.10 4.54 -0.65
N VAL A 95 -3.55 3.39 -1.05
CA VAL A 95 -2.21 3.27 -1.65
C VAL A 95 -1.96 4.24 -2.82
N HIS A 96 -2.95 4.46 -3.69
CA HIS A 96 -2.80 5.32 -4.86
C HIS A 96 -2.59 6.80 -4.48
N THR A 97 -3.10 7.24 -3.33
CA THR A 97 -2.97 8.64 -2.88
C THR A 97 -1.55 9.00 -2.46
N TYR A 98 -0.66 8.03 -2.23
CA TYR A 98 0.77 8.27 -1.98
C TYR A 98 1.54 8.75 -3.22
N VAL A 99 0.91 8.74 -4.38
CA VAL A 99 1.52 9.04 -5.68
C VAL A 99 0.75 10.18 -6.34
N SER A 100 1.47 11.19 -6.84
CA SER A 100 0.85 12.24 -7.64
C SER A 100 0.26 11.65 -8.93
N GLY A 101 -1.04 11.88 -9.17
CA GLY A 101 -1.76 11.28 -10.31
C GLY A 101 -2.06 9.79 -10.13
N GLY A 102 -2.11 9.32 -8.88
CA GLY A 102 -2.33 7.91 -8.56
C GLY A 102 -3.68 7.37 -9.05
N ASP A 103 -4.73 8.18 -9.04
CA ASP A 103 -6.05 7.79 -9.58
C ASP A 103 -5.96 7.42 -11.05
N GLU A 104 -5.38 8.29 -11.87
CA GLU A 104 -5.23 8.06 -13.31
C GLU A 104 -4.31 6.86 -13.58
N LEU A 105 -3.23 6.72 -12.81
CA LEU A 105 -2.29 5.61 -12.94
C LEU A 105 -2.97 4.27 -12.67
N PHE A 106 -3.65 4.13 -11.53
CA PHE A 106 -4.32 2.89 -11.15
C PHE A 106 -5.49 2.57 -12.09
N HIS A 107 -6.24 3.59 -12.51
CA HIS A 107 -7.29 3.42 -13.52
C HIS A 107 -6.73 2.92 -14.86
N SER A 108 -5.54 3.41 -15.28
CA SER A 108 -4.90 2.92 -16.50
C SER A 108 -4.58 1.42 -16.45
N TRP A 109 -4.14 0.92 -15.29
CA TRP A 109 -3.89 -0.49 -15.07
C TRP A 109 -5.17 -1.30 -14.97
N TRP A 110 -6.21 -0.75 -14.36
CA TRP A 110 -7.54 -1.36 -14.37
C TRP A 110 -8.00 -1.64 -15.80
N VAL A 111 -7.94 -0.63 -16.66
CA VAL A 111 -8.35 -0.74 -18.06
C VAL A 111 -7.47 -1.75 -18.80
N LEU A 112 -6.15 -1.75 -18.54
CA LEU A 112 -5.21 -2.68 -19.16
C LEU A 112 -5.52 -4.14 -18.78
N GLU A 113 -5.65 -4.43 -17.49
CA GLU A 113 -5.84 -5.79 -16.96
C GLU A 113 -7.26 -6.33 -17.19
N SER A 114 -8.23 -5.47 -17.49
CA SER A 114 -9.61 -5.89 -17.82
C SER A 114 -9.71 -6.51 -19.21
N ARG A 115 -8.69 -6.34 -20.05
CA ARG A 115 -8.63 -6.86 -21.43
C ARG A 115 -7.99 -8.25 -21.51
N THR A 116 -7.46 -8.76 -20.40
CA THR A 116 -6.61 -9.96 -20.32
C THR A 116 -7.08 -10.97 -19.29
#